data_AF-B4GSR9-F1
#
_entry.id   AF-B4GSR9-F1
#
_cell.length_a   1.000
_cell.length_b   1.000
_cell.length_c   1.000
_cell.angle_alpha   90.00
_cell.angle_beta   90.00
_cell.angle_gamma   90.00
#
_symmetry.space_group_name_H-M   'P 1'
#
loop_
_entity.id
_entity.type
_entity.pdbx_description
1 polymer ?
#
loop_
_entity_poly.entity_id
_entity_poly.type
_entity_poly.pdbx_seq_one_letter_code
_entity_poly.pdbx_strand_id
1 'polypeptide(L)' 'MNLTYVLLALGLFLLEEAAAVCCPALPICGDGQMVVGAYCGVGGCNVFGCNCSGGCRKKSD' A
#
# COMPACT_ATOMS: atom_id res chain seq x y z
N MET A 1 -9.08 30.19 -18.34
CA MET A 1 -8.52 28.84 -18.13
C MET A 1 -8.10 28.26 -19.47
N ASN A 2 -6.88 27.73 -19.57
CA ASN A 2 -6.33 27.15 -20.80
C ASN A 2 -6.64 25.64 -20.85
N LEU A 3 -7.09 25.12 -22.00
CA LEU A 3 -7.46 23.71 -22.18
C LEU A 3 -6.32 22.75 -21.80
N THR A 4 -5.08 23.17 -22.03
CA THR A 4 -3.88 22.41 -21.65
C THR A 4 -3.75 22.22 -20.14
N TYR A 5 -4.13 23.22 -19.34
CA TYR A 5 -4.13 23.12 -17.87
C TYR A 5 -5.20 22.18 -17.35
N VAL A 6 -6.37 22.14 -18.01
CA VAL A 6 -7.48 21.24 -17.64
C VAL A 6 -7.07 19.79 -17.87
N LEU A 7 -6.42 19.49 -18.98
CA LEU A 7 -5.94 18.14 -19.30
C LEU A 7 -4.81 17.67 -18.36
N LEU A 8 -3.88 18.56 -18.01
CA LEU A 8 -2.81 18.26 -17.03
C LEU A 8 -3.37 17.97 -15.63
N ALA A 9 -4.34 18.77 -15.16
CA ALA A 9 -4.96 18.58 -13.85
C ALA A 9 -5.74 17.26 -13.75
N LEU A 10 -6.49 16.90 -14.81
CA LEU A 10 -7.19 15.62 -14.89
C LEU A 10 -6.23 14.43 -14.96
N GLY A 11 -5.12 14.57 -15.69
CA GLY A 11 -4.09 13.53 -15.79
C GLY A 11 -3.41 13.24 -14.46
N LEU A 12 -3.07 14.28 -13.68
CA LEU A 12 -2.50 14.11 -12.34
C LEU A 12 -3.48 13.41 -11.39
N PHE A 13 -4.77 13.77 -11.45
CA PHE A 13 -5.80 13.19 -10.59
C PHE A 13 -6.00 11.68 -10.82
N LEU A 14 -5.74 11.18 -12.04
CA LEU A 14 -5.86 9.77 -12.38
C LEU A 14 -4.62 8.93 -12.01
N LEU A 15 -3.49 9.55 -11.67
CA LEU A 15 -2.26 8.83 -11.28
C LEU A 15 -2.23 8.42 -9.80
N GLU A 16 -3.20 8.87 -9.00
CA GLU A 16 -3.20 8.66 -7.55
C GLU A 16 -3.69 7.23 -7.15
N GLU A 17 -4.33 6.48 -8.06
CA GLU A 17 -5.04 5.24 -7.73
C GLU A 17 -4.32 3.96 -8.21
N ALA A 18 -2.98 3.92 -8.21
CA ALA A 18 -2.24 2.71 -8.60
C ALA A 18 -1.04 2.35 -7.71
N ALA A 19 -0.76 3.13 -6.66
CA ALA A 19 0.22 2.74 -5.65
C ALA A 19 -0.45 1.89 -4.57
N ALA A 20 -1.00 0.73 -4.94
CA ALA A 20 -1.45 -0.24 -3.95
C ALA A 20 -0.22 -0.69 -3.13
N VAL A 21 -0.07 -0.18 -1.92
CA VAL A 21 1.01 -0.58 -1.02
C VAL A 21 0.70 -2.01 -0.55
N CYS A 22 1.53 -2.95 -0.98
CA CYS A 22 1.38 -4.38 -0.68
C CYS A 22 2.39 -4.83 0.38
N CYS A 23 1.94 -5.73 1.26
CA CYS A 23 2.74 -6.30 2.32
C CYS A 23 3.11 -7.75 2.00
N PRO A 24 4.38 -8.13 2.12
CA PRO A 24 4.82 -9.45 1.72
C PRO A 24 4.32 -10.54 2.70
N ALA A 25 4.15 -11.75 2.17
CA ALA A 25 3.80 -12.96 2.92
C ALA A 25 5.08 -13.70 3.36
N LEU A 26 5.82 -13.11 4.29
CA LEU A 26 7.04 -13.71 4.84
C LEU A 26 6.75 -14.43 6.16
N PRO A 27 7.50 -15.48 6.53
CA PRO A 27 7.33 -16.16 7.82
C PRO A 27 7.64 -15.23 9.01
N ILE A 28 8.52 -14.25 8.80
CA ILE A 28 8.88 -13.21 9.77
C ILE A 28 8.69 -11.85 9.09
N CYS A 29 7.96 -10.95 9.74
CA CYS A 29 7.65 -9.62 9.21
C CYS A 29 8.79 -8.63 9.46
N GLY A 30 8.68 -7.41 8.90
CA GLY A 30 9.75 -6.41 8.96
C GLY A 30 10.12 -5.98 10.39
N ASP A 31 9.20 -6.12 11.34
CA ASP A 31 9.39 -5.88 12.77
C ASP A 31 9.95 -7.09 13.55
N GLY A 32 10.26 -8.19 12.86
CA GLY A 32 10.94 -9.36 13.43
C GLY A 32 10.05 -10.36 14.16
N GLN A 33 8.72 -10.17 14.22
CA GLN A 33 7.82 -11.19 14.74
C GLN A 33 7.23 -12.06 13.62
N MET A 34 6.79 -13.27 13.98
CA MET A 34 6.17 -14.18 13.03
C MET A 34 4.90 -13.58 12.42
N VAL A 35 4.65 -13.93 11.16
CA VAL A 35 3.39 -13.56 10.49
C VAL A 35 2.21 -14.24 11.17
N VAL A 36 1.14 -13.48 11.38
CA VAL A 36 -0.13 -13.98 11.89
C VAL A 36 -1.15 -13.80 10.76
N GLY A 37 -1.52 -14.90 10.11
CA GLY A 37 -2.36 -14.88 8.91
C GLY A 37 -1.54 -15.06 7.62
N ALA A 38 -1.93 -14.40 6.54
CA ALA A 38 -1.30 -14.57 5.22
C ALA A 38 -0.24 -13.50 4.88
N TYR A 39 -0.34 -12.29 5.45
CA TYR A 39 0.49 -11.15 5.06
C TYR A 39 0.98 -10.36 6.27
N CYS A 40 2.08 -9.64 6.10
CA CYS A 40 2.68 -8.78 7.13
C CYS A 40 2.02 -7.40 7.26
N GLY A 41 0.69 -7.33 7.14
CA GLY A 41 -0.07 -6.12 7.45
C GLY A 41 -0.08 -5.82 8.94
N VAL A 42 -0.18 -4.55 9.32
CA VAL A 42 -0.45 -4.16 10.71
C VAL A 42 -1.88 -4.57 11.10
N GLY A 43 -2.82 -4.39 10.17
CA GLY A 43 -4.20 -4.85 10.27
C GLY A 43 -4.65 -5.61 9.02
N GLY A 44 -5.98 -5.74 8.86
CA GLY A 44 -6.58 -6.48 7.75
C GLY A 44 -6.18 -5.93 6.38
N CYS A 45 -5.75 -6.82 5.50
CA CYS A 45 -5.44 -6.57 4.09
C CYS A 45 -6.54 -7.10 3.18
N ASN A 46 -6.55 -6.67 1.92
CA ASN A 46 -7.34 -7.35 0.90
C ASN A 46 -6.75 -8.73 0.55
N VAL A 47 -7.43 -9.50 -0.32
CA VAL A 47 -7.02 -10.86 -0.72
C VAL A 47 -5.66 -10.93 -1.41
N PHE A 48 -5.16 -9.81 -1.94
CA PHE A 48 -3.86 -9.72 -2.60
C PHE A 48 -2.73 -9.31 -1.64
N GLY A 49 -3.05 -9.06 -0.36
CA GLY A 49 -2.07 -8.58 0.62
C GLY A 49 -1.76 -7.09 0.49
N CYS A 50 -2.63 -6.32 -0.15
CA CYS A 50 -2.46 -4.88 -0.36
C CYS A 50 -3.52 -4.09 0.38
N ASN A 51 -3.27 -2.77 0.49
CA ASN A 51 -4.15 -1.83 1.19
C ASN A 51 -4.46 -2.29 2.63
N CYS A 52 -3.43 -2.79 3.31
CA CYS A 52 -3.54 -3.24 4.68
C CYS A 52 -3.85 -2.06 5.60
N SER A 53 -4.81 -2.24 6.51
CA SER A 53 -5.11 -1.23 7.54
C SER A 53 -3.85 -0.95 8.36
N GLY A 54 -3.41 0.31 8.43
CA GLY A 54 -2.17 0.68 9.10
C GLY A 54 -0.88 0.35 8.32
N GLY A 55 -0.99 -0.12 7.07
CA GLY A 55 0.14 -0.45 6.21
C GLY A 55 0.85 -1.76 6.60
N CYS A 56 2.12 -1.87 6.24
CA CYS A 56 2.94 -3.06 6.51
C CYS A 56 3.73 -2.92 7.80
N ARG A 57 3.94 -4.04 8.48
CA ARG A 57 4.84 -4.17 9.63
C ARG A 57 6.29 -3.98 9.17
N LYS A 58 6.91 -2.91 9.62
CA LYS A 58 8.28 -2.49 9.27
C LYS A 58 9.16 -2.52 10.51
N LYS A 59 10.46 -2.63 10.29
CA LYS A 59 11.45 -2.46 11.36
C LYS A 59 11.36 -1.02 11.88
N SER A 60 11.25 -0.86 13.19
CA SER A 60 11.43 0.43 13.84
C SER A 60 12.94 0.67 13.91
N ASP A 61 13.45 1.58 13.09
CA ASP A 61 14.83 2.09 13.23
C ASP A 61 14.90 3.09 14.38
#